data_AF-A0A419IY64-F1
#
_entry.id   AF-A0A419IY64-F1
#
_cell.length_a   1.000
_cell.length_b   1.000
_cell.length_c   1.000
_cell.angle_alpha   90.00
_cell.angle_beta   90.00
_cell.angle_gamma   90.00
#
_symmetry.space_group_name_H-M   'P 1'
#
loop_
_entity.id
_entity.type
_entity.pdbx_description
1 polymer ?
#
loop_
_entity_poly.entity_id
_entity_poly.type
_entity_poly.pdbx_seq_one_letter_code
_entity_poly.pdbx_strand_id
1 'polypeptide(L)'
;MYFYCDFTELPLGCGSITGYATRLPAPLAPKADSYLEVGFTGGFLPAGSQTWDILVDFTREDEGNFNQYNDYSFQDREPTFRNWKKATLYRNGVLVWGVEPS
;
A
#
# COMPACT_ATOMS: atom_id res chain seq x y z
N MET A 1 11.46 8.06 -2.58
CA MET A 1 10.52 8.34 -1.46
C MET A 1 11.06 7.64 -0.22
N TYR A 2 10.79 8.16 0.97
CA TYR A 2 11.04 7.46 2.23
C TYR A 2 9.78 6.75 2.69
N PHE A 3 9.91 5.50 3.15
CA PHE A 3 8.82 4.69 3.67
C PHE A 3 9.00 4.47 5.17
N TYR A 4 7.89 4.50 5.90
CA TYR A 4 7.81 4.26 7.33
C TYR A 4 6.68 3.27 7.61
N CYS A 5 6.93 2.36 8.55
CA CYS A 5 5.89 1.63 9.23
C CYS A 5 5.82 2.20 10.65
N ASP A 6 4.67 2.76 11.00
CA ASP A 6 4.47 3.44 12.27
C ASP A 6 3.88 2.48 13.31
N PHE A 7 3.02 1.56 12.86
CA PHE A 7 2.37 0.59 13.73
C PHE A 7 1.91 -0.66 12.98
N THR A 8 1.99 -1.80 13.65
CA THR A 8 1.27 -3.01 13.26
C THR A 8 1.06 -3.93 14.46
N GLU A 9 -0.03 -4.70 14.44
CA GLU A 9 -0.31 -5.73 15.46
C GLU A 9 0.37 -7.08 15.17
N LEU A 10 1.12 -7.19 14.06
CA LEU A 10 1.86 -8.40 13.76
C LEU A 10 2.93 -8.69 14.83
N PRO A 11 3.16 -9.97 15.21
CA PRO A 11 4.08 -10.32 16.29
C PRO A 11 5.53 -9.83 16.11
N LEU A 12 5.98 -9.68 14.87
CA LEU A 12 7.32 -9.18 14.53
C LEU A 12 7.37 -7.65 14.37
N GLY A 13 6.24 -6.97 14.60
CA GLY A 13 6.11 -5.53 14.45
C GLY A 13 6.48 -5.05 13.04
N CYS A 14 6.87 -3.78 12.95
CA CYS A 14 7.28 -3.15 11.70
C CYS A 14 8.53 -3.78 11.05
N GLY A 15 9.30 -4.60 11.78
CA GLY A 15 10.39 -5.39 11.18
C GLY A 15 9.91 -6.48 10.21
N SER A 16 8.60 -6.79 10.21
CA SER A 16 7.98 -7.70 9.24
C SER A 16 7.34 -7.03 8.04
N ILE A 17 7.31 -5.69 7.99
CA ILE A 17 6.71 -4.92 6.90
C ILE A 17 7.81 -4.37 6.00
N THR A 18 7.67 -4.55 4.69
CA THR A 18 8.53 -3.93 3.68
C THR A 18 7.74 -2.87 2.92
N GLY A 19 8.42 -1.80 2.50
CA GLY A 19 7.83 -0.77 1.64
C GLY A 19 8.74 -0.45 0.48
N TYR A 20 8.19 -0.41 -0.73
CA TYR A 20 8.90 0.00 -1.94
C TYR A 20 8.02 0.93 -2.76
N ALA A 21 8.42 2.20 -2.85
CA ALA A 21 7.73 3.19 -3.65
C ALA A 21 8.54 3.50 -4.90
N THR A 22 7.93 3.37 -6.08
CA THR A 22 8.61 3.60 -7.35
C THR A 22 7.71 4.23 -8.39
N ARG A 23 8.35 4.91 -9.34
CA ARG A 23 7.69 5.44 -10.53
C ARG A 23 7.66 4.38 -11.62
N LEU A 24 6.53 4.29 -12.32
CA LEU A 24 6.38 3.39 -13.46
C LEU A 24 7.13 3.96 -14.68
N PRO A 25 7.64 3.10 -15.58
CA PRO A 25 8.26 3.55 -16.84
C PRO A 25 7.30 4.36 -17.72
N ALA A 26 6.01 4.06 -17.65
CA ALA A 26 4.93 4.82 -18.25
C ALA A 26 3.70 4.79 -17.31
N PRO A 27 2.91 5.87 -17.22
CA PRO A 27 1.68 5.86 -16.43
C PRO A 27 0.69 4.82 -16.94
N LEU A 28 0.04 4.10 -16.02
CA LEU A 28 -1.03 3.15 -16.34
C LEU A 28 -2.37 3.86 -16.55
N ALA A 29 -2.57 5.00 -15.89
CA ALA A 29 -3.74 5.86 -16.03
C ALA A 29 -3.36 7.31 -15.69
N PRO A 30 -4.18 8.33 -16.00
CA PRO A 30 -3.88 9.73 -15.67
C PRO A 30 -3.64 10.01 -14.18
N LYS A 31 -4.11 9.12 -13.30
CA LYS A 31 -3.98 9.19 -11.83
C LYS A 31 -3.11 8.08 -11.24
N ALA A 32 -2.26 7.45 -12.05
CA ALA A 32 -1.41 6.35 -11.63
C ALA A 32 -0.12 6.30 -12.47
N ASP A 33 0.90 7.03 -12.02
CA ASP A 33 2.25 6.97 -12.59
C ASP A 33 3.28 6.33 -11.66
N SER A 34 2.87 5.97 -10.44
CA SER A 34 3.71 5.45 -9.37
C SER A 34 2.87 4.48 -8.50
N TYR A 35 3.54 3.64 -7.73
CA TYR A 35 2.91 2.82 -6.70
C TYR A 35 3.78 2.73 -5.45
N LEU A 36 3.14 2.52 -4.30
CA LEU A 36 3.75 1.97 -3.09
C LEU A 36 3.37 0.50 -3.00
N GLU A 37 4.37 -0.38 -2.97
CA GLU A 37 4.20 -1.79 -2.62
C GLU A 37 4.50 -1.96 -1.14
N VAL A 38 3.53 -2.49 -0.41
CA VAL A 38 3.69 -2.93 0.98
C VAL A 38 3.72 -4.45 1.00
N GLY A 39 4.78 -5.00 1.57
CA GLY A 39 5.04 -6.44 1.59
C GLY A 39 5.31 -6.96 3.00
N PHE A 40 5.45 -8.29 3.09
CA PHE A 40 5.77 -9.00 4.33
C PHE A 40 7.06 -9.78 4.15
N THR A 41 7.96 -9.74 5.13
CA THR A 41 9.21 -10.53 5.08
C THR A 41 8.96 -12.04 5.24
N GLY A 42 7.78 -12.41 5.73
CA GLY A 42 7.32 -13.78 5.90
C GLY A 42 6.08 -13.84 6.80
N GLY A 43 5.65 -15.05 7.14
CA GLY A 43 4.52 -15.27 8.04
C GLY A 43 3.47 -16.22 7.45
N PHE A 44 2.49 -16.55 8.28
CA PHE A 44 1.35 -17.39 7.91
C PHE A 44 0.06 -16.72 8.35
N LEU A 45 -0.90 -16.62 7.44
CA LEU A 45 -2.23 -16.09 7.73
C LEU A 45 -3.24 -17.24 7.68
N PRO A 46 -3.79 -17.67 8.84
CA PRO A 46 -4.80 -18.71 8.87
C PRO A 46 -6.07 -18.32 8.10
N ALA A 47 -6.80 -19.31 7.59
CA ALA A 47 -8.08 -19.08 6.94
C ALA A 47 -9.06 -18.37 7.88
N GLY A 48 -9.71 -17.31 7.39
CA GLY A 48 -10.64 -16.49 8.19
C GLY A 48 -9.98 -15.52 9.17
N SER A 49 -8.64 -15.43 9.17
CA SER A 49 -7.89 -14.46 9.99
C SER A 49 -7.53 -13.20 9.19
N GLN A 50 -6.86 -12.25 9.86
CA GLN A 50 -6.41 -10.99 9.30
C GLN A 50 -5.09 -10.54 9.93
N THR A 51 -4.37 -9.65 9.25
CA THR A 51 -3.15 -9.00 9.77
C THR A 51 -3.46 -7.93 10.81
N TRP A 52 -4.74 -7.56 10.92
CA TRP A 52 -5.20 -6.35 11.60
C TRP A 52 -4.55 -5.09 11.02
N ASP A 53 -4.38 -4.08 11.86
CA ASP A 53 -3.95 -2.75 11.45
C ASP A 53 -2.48 -2.77 11.02
N ILE A 54 -2.22 -2.12 9.90
CA ILE A 54 -0.89 -1.80 9.39
C ILE A 54 -0.94 -0.32 9.04
N LEU A 55 -0.27 0.50 9.86
CA LEU A 55 -0.12 1.92 9.63
C LEU A 55 1.23 2.18 8.99
N VAL A 56 1.19 2.71 7.78
CA VAL A 56 2.37 3.06 6.99
C VAL A 56 2.24 4.48 6.49
N ASP A 57 3.38 5.16 6.46
CA ASP A 57 3.54 6.50 5.93
C ASP A 57 4.64 6.49 4.86
N PHE A 58 4.56 7.44 3.94
CA PHE A 58 5.64 7.69 3.00
C PHE A 58 5.73 9.16 2.62
N THR A 59 6.94 9.63 2.40
CA THR A 59 7.23 11.04 2.10
C THR A 59 8.11 11.16 0.85
N ARG A 60 8.06 12.34 0.22
CA ARG A 60 8.99 12.66 -0.87
C ARG A 60 10.37 12.93 -0.30
N GLU A 61 11.40 12.54 -1.05
CA GLU A 61 12.79 12.82 -0.66
C GLU A 61 13.12 14.31 -0.67
N ASP A 62 12.40 15.08 -1.48
CA ASP A 62 12.53 16.53 -1.59
C ASP A 62 11.61 17.30 -0.61
N GLU A 63 11.01 16.60 0.36
CA GLU A 63 10.09 17.15 1.37
C GLU A 63 8.89 17.93 0.80
N GLY A 64 8.59 17.75 -0.49
CA GLY A 64 7.43 18.36 -1.13
C GLY A 64 6.10 17.74 -0.68
N ASN A 65 5.01 18.46 -0.92
CA ASN A 65 3.66 17.94 -0.69
C ASN A 65 3.19 17.02 -1.84
N PHE A 66 2.35 16.05 -1.50
CA PHE A 66 1.56 15.28 -2.46
C PHE A 66 0.18 15.92 -2.68
N ASN A 67 -0.44 15.64 -3.82
CA ASN A 67 -1.83 15.99 -4.10
C ASN A 67 -2.68 14.73 -4.22
N GLN A 68 -3.19 14.19 -3.12
CA GLN A 68 -3.83 12.87 -3.15
C GLN A 68 -5.12 12.78 -3.99
N TYR A 69 -5.75 13.91 -4.36
CA TYR A 69 -6.90 13.92 -5.27
C TYR A 69 -6.55 13.44 -6.69
N ASN A 70 -5.27 13.38 -7.04
CA ASN A 70 -4.79 12.81 -8.30
C ASN A 70 -4.24 11.38 -8.18
N ASP A 71 -4.46 10.70 -7.05
CA ASP A 71 -4.02 9.33 -6.84
C ASP A 71 -5.17 8.34 -7.05
N TYR A 72 -4.93 7.27 -7.83
CA TYR A 72 -5.91 6.24 -8.11
C TYR A 72 -6.40 5.53 -6.83
N SER A 73 -5.46 5.17 -5.94
CA SER A 73 -5.73 4.42 -4.73
C SER A 73 -6.16 5.29 -3.54
N PHE A 74 -6.18 6.62 -3.70
CA PHE A 74 -6.62 7.49 -2.62
C PHE A 74 -8.12 7.41 -2.43
N GLN A 75 -8.51 7.40 -1.16
CA GLN A 75 -9.88 7.61 -0.72
C GLN A 75 -9.87 8.71 0.32
N ASP A 76 -10.75 9.70 0.13
CA ASP A 76 -10.92 10.78 1.10
C ASP A 76 -11.36 10.23 2.46
N ARG A 77 -11.16 11.03 3.51
CA ARG A 77 -11.19 10.70 4.92
C ARG A 77 -12.31 9.71 5.30
N GLU A 78 -11.95 8.43 5.33
CA GLU A 78 -12.81 7.37 5.86
C GLU A 78 -12.36 7.01 7.28
N PRO A 79 -13.23 7.15 8.29
CA PRO A 79 -12.85 6.92 9.68
C PRO A 79 -12.78 5.42 10.04
N THR A 80 -13.13 4.52 9.12
CA THR A 80 -13.25 3.08 9.37
C THR A 80 -12.72 2.27 8.20
N PHE A 81 -12.13 1.11 8.50
CA PHE A 81 -11.70 0.16 7.48
C PHE A 81 -12.86 -0.30 6.62
N ARG A 82 -12.61 -0.41 5.32
CA ARG A 82 -13.54 -0.96 4.34
C ARG A 82 -12.78 -1.71 3.27
N ASN A 83 -13.48 -2.60 2.57
CA ASN A 83 -12.95 -3.22 1.37
C ASN A 83 -12.65 -2.16 0.31
N TRP A 84 -11.38 -2.05 -0.09
CA TRP A 84 -10.91 -1.08 -1.08
C TRP A 84 -10.33 -1.80 -2.28
N LYS A 85 -11.02 -1.73 -3.42
CA LYS A 85 -10.60 -2.41 -4.66
C LYS A 85 -9.54 -1.65 -5.45
N LYS A 86 -9.23 -0.40 -5.08
CA LYS A 86 -8.17 0.40 -5.72
C LYS A 86 -6.82 0.27 -5.03
N ALA A 87 -6.73 -0.47 -3.93
CA ALA A 87 -5.48 -1.04 -3.42
C ALA A 87 -5.46 -2.52 -3.83
N THR A 88 -4.53 -2.89 -4.69
CA THR A 88 -4.41 -4.24 -5.23
C THR A 88 -3.59 -5.14 -4.30
N LEU A 89 -3.91 -6.43 -4.27
CA LEU A 89 -3.13 -7.44 -3.55
C LEU A 89 -2.60 -8.47 -4.53
N TYR A 90 -1.32 -8.82 -4.37
CA TYR A 90 -0.66 -9.85 -5.15
C TYR A 90 -0.20 -10.97 -4.24
N ARG A 91 -0.29 -12.20 -4.74
CA ARG A 91 0.31 -13.38 -4.11
C ARG A 91 1.19 -14.06 -5.14
N ASN A 92 2.49 -14.17 -4.85
CA ASN A 92 3.49 -14.69 -5.78
C ASN A 92 3.46 -13.96 -7.15
N GLY A 93 3.29 -12.63 -7.13
CA GLY A 93 3.21 -11.80 -8.34
C GLY A 93 1.89 -11.87 -9.11
N VAL A 94 0.92 -12.68 -8.65
CA VAL A 94 -0.40 -12.79 -9.29
C VAL A 94 -1.42 -11.93 -8.56
N LEU A 95 -2.17 -11.11 -9.28
CA LEU A 95 -3.27 -10.30 -8.73
C LEU A 95 -4.37 -11.22 -8.17
N VAL A 96 -4.69 -11.06 -6.89
CA VAL A 96 -5.72 -11.85 -6.19
C VAL A 96 -6.85 -10.99 -5.60
N TRP A 97 -6.66 -9.67 -5.54
CA TRP A 97 -7.69 -8.71 -5.10
C TRP A 97 -7.51 -7.35 -5.74
N GLY A 98 -8.63 -6.66 -5.96
CA GLY A 98 -8.66 -5.29 -6.48
C GLY A 98 -8.67 -5.21 -8.00
N VAL A 99 -8.48 -4.00 -8.51
CA VAL A 99 -8.43 -3.66 -9.93
C VAL A 99 -7.29 -2.69 -10.14
N GLU A 100 -6.35 -3.05 -11.01
CA GLU A 100 -5.26 -2.17 -11.43
C GLU A 100 -5.82 -0.95 -12.19
N PRO A 101 -5.16 0.22 -12.10
CA PRO A 101 -5.52 1.38 -12.90
C PRO A 101 -5.33 1.10 -14.41
N SER A 102 -6.21 1.69 -15.22
CA SER A 102 -6.22 1.62 -16.69
C SER A 102 -6.61 2.95 -17.33
#